data_AF-A0A7W0GDK8-F1
#
_entry.id   AF-A0A7W0GDK8-F1
#
_cell.length_a   1.000
_cell.length_b   1.000
_cell.length_c   1.000
_cell.angle_alpha   90.00
_cell.angle_beta   90.00
_cell.angle_gamma   90.00
#
_symmetry.space_group_name_H-M   'P 1'
#
loop_
_entity.id
_entity.type
_entity.pdbx_description
1 polymer ?
#
loop_
_entity_poly.entity_id
_entity_poly.type
_entity_poly.pdbx_seq_one_letter_code
_entity_poly.pdbx_strand_id
1 'polypeptide(L)'
;MLRSAGRRTNVGLLALLALAFLTGVVAFTVGTLPAATVFAVVHGALGLGLLVLVPWKSVVVLRARRGGRGRLVGSVLLLLVPLCVLSGLWHAVDGYRVIGGVTALQVHVGTALALLPFVLVHVLAHPQRPRRTDLSR
;
A
#
# COMPACT_ATOMS: atom_id res chain seq x y z
N MET A 1 -18.95 -17.28 -5.30
CA MET A 1 -19.08 -15.84 -5.00
C MET A 1 -17.96 -15.33 -4.09
N LEU A 2 -17.66 -15.97 -2.95
CA LEU A 2 -16.60 -15.48 -2.04
C LEU A 2 -15.18 -15.47 -2.65
N ARG A 3 -14.83 -16.46 -3.49
CA ARG A 3 -13.51 -16.51 -4.16
C ARG A 3 -13.32 -15.46 -5.26
N SER A 4 -14.39 -15.04 -5.95
CA SER A 4 -14.33 -13.98 -6.97
C SER A 4 -14.26 -12.60 -6.32
N ALA A 5 -15.04 -12.37 -5.26
CA ALA A 5 -14.95 -11.15 -4.45
C ALA A 5 -13.53 -10.95 -3.89
N GLY A 6 -12.93 -12.00 -3.31
CA GLY A 6 -11.54 -11.93 -2.82
C GLY A 6 -10.51 -11.61 -3.90
N ARG A 7 -10.68 -12.13 -5.12
CA ARG A 7 -9.80 -11.80 -6.27
C ARG A 7 -9.94 -10.35 -6.71
N ARG A 8 -11.17 -9.83 -6.81
CA ARG A 8 -11.41 -8.40 -7.14
C ARG A 8 -10.77 -7.48 -6.11
N THR A 9 -10.93 -7.79 -4.82
CA THR A 9 -10.28 -7.02 -3.74
C THR A 9 -8.76 -7.06 -3.85
N ASN A 10 -8.17 -8.21 -4.21
CA ASN A 10 -6.72 -8.31 -4.40
C ASN A 10 -6.21 -7.43 -5.55
N VAL A 11 -6.91 -7.45 -6.68
CA VAL A 11 -6.58 -6.59 -7.83
C VAL A 11 -6.79 -5.12 -7.49
N GLY A 12 -7.90 -4.78 -6.82
CA GLY A 12 -8.17 -3.42 -6.36
C GLY A 12 -7.10 -2.90 -5.39
N LEU A 13 -6.64 -3.73 -4.45
CA LEU A 13 -5.54 -3.38 -3.54
C LEU A 13 -4.23 -3.17 -4.29
N LEU A 14 -3.90 -4.01 -5.27
CA LEU A 14 -2.70 -3.85 -6.09
C LEU A 14 -2.77 -2.56 -6.92
N ALA A 15 -3.94 -2.26 -7.51
CA ALA A 15 -4.16 -1.04 -8.27
C ALA A 15 -4.07 0.20 -7.38
N LEU A 16 -4.71 0.21 -6.20
CA LEU A 16 -4.59 1.30 -5.23
C LEU A 16 -3.15 1.53 -4.79
N LEU A 17 -2.41 0.46 -4.50
CA LEU A 17 -1.01 0.54 -4.10
C LEU A 17 -0.14 1.10 -5.24
N ALA A 18 -0.34 0.62 -6.47
CA ALA A 18 0.39 1.11 -7.64
C ALA A 18 0.08 2.59 -7.92
N LEU A 19 -1.19 2.98 -7.89
CA LEU A 19 -1.62 4.36 -8.08
C LEU A 19 -1.06 5.26 -6.97
N ALA A 20 -1.15 4.85 -5.70
CA ALA A 20 -0.59 5.60 -4.58
C ALA A 20 0.92 5.78 -4.75
N PHE A 21 1.64 4.72 -5.13
CA PHE A 21 3.08 4.82 -5.37
C PHE A 21 3.41 5.81 -6.49
N LEU A 22 2.73 5.70 -7.64
CA LEU A 22 2.96 6.58 -8.78
C LEU A 22 2.64 8.04 -8.46
N THR A 23 1.50 8.33 -7.83
CA THR A 23 1.14 9.70 -7.44
C THR A 23 2.08 10.27 -6.39
N GLY A 24 2.59 9.42 -5.47
CA GLY A 24 3.60 9.81 -4.49
C GLY A 24 4.95 10.17 -5.14
N VAL A 25 5.42 9.37 -6.11
CA VAL A 25 6.63 9.68 -6.89
C VAL A 25 6.46 10.99 -7.65
N VAL A 26 5.32 11.20 -8.31
CA VAL A 26 5.04 12.45 -9.03
C VAL A 26 5.02 13.64 -8.06
N ALA A 27 4.30 13.54 -6.94
CA ALA A 27 4.26 14.61 -5.94
C ALA A 27 5.66 14.94 -5.38
N PHE A 28 6.46 13.91 -5.08
CA PHE A 28 7.81 14.08 -4.55
C PHE A 28 8.79 14.71 -5.55
N THR A 29 8.69 14.32 -6.82
CA THR A 29 9.61 14.80 -7.88
C THR A 29 9.24 16.19 -8.41
N VAL A 30 7.95 16.54 -8.45
CA VAL A 30 7.47 17.83 -8.95
C VAL A 30 7.66 18.96 -7.93
N GLY A 31 7.71 18.65 -6.62
CA GLY A 31 8.02 19.63 -5.58
C GLY A 31 6.86 20.56 -5.22
N THR A 32 7.06 21.89 -5.24
CA THR A 32 6.13 22.87 -4.64
C THR A 32 5.18 23.56 -5.62
N LEU A 33 5.02 23.01 -6.84
CA LEU A 33 4.03 23.54 -7.78
C LEU A 33 2.61 23.25 -7.30
N PRO A 34 1.60 24.10 -7.58
CA PRO A 34 0.20 23.82 -7.25
C PRO A 34 -0.29 22.45 -7.75
N ALA A 35 0.24 21.99 -8.87
CA ALA A 35 0.00 20.65 -9.40
C ALA A 35 0.46 19.53 -8.45
N ALA A 36 1.59 19.70 -7.76
CA ALA A 36 2.09 18.72 -6.80
C ALA A 36 1.17 18.57 -5.59
N THR A 37 0.50 19.66 -5.16
CA THR A 37 -0.52 19.60 -4.11
C THR A 37 -1.69 18.69 -4.52
N VAL A 38 -2.15 18.77 -5.77
CA VAL A 38 -3.20 17.89 -6.28
C VAL A 38 -2.76 16.43 -6.22
N PHE A 39 -1.54 16.11 -6.68
CA PHE A 39 -1.01 14.75 -6.60
C PHE A 39 -0.81 14.27 -5.16
N ALA A 40 -0.40 15.16 -4.24
CA ALA A 40 -0.27 14.84 -2.82
C ALA A 40 -1.63 14.54 -2.17
N VAL A 41 -2.68 15.29 -2.49
CA VAL A 41 -4.04 15.03 -2.02
C VAL A 41 -4.57 13.70 -2.57
N VAL A 42 -4.40 13.46 -3.88
CA VAL A 42 -4.80 12.19 -4.51
C VAL A 42 -4.02 11.02 -3.91
N HIS A 43 -2.71 11.18 -3.70
CA HIS A 43 -1.86 10.19 -3.03
C HIS A 43 -2.37 9.87 -1.62
N GLY A 44 -2.65 10.90 -0.82
CA GLY A 44 -3.22 10.76 0.51
C GLY A 44 -4.55 10.02 0.50
N ALA A 45 -5.46 10.36 -0.41
CA ALA A 45 -6.76 9.69 -0.56
C ALA A 45 -6.61 8.21 -0.95
N LEU A 46 -5.71 7.88 -1.88
CA LEU A 46 -5.41 6.50 -2.27
C LEU A 46 -4.81 5.70 -1.11
N GLY A 47 -3.91 6.32 -0.33
CA GLY A 47 -3.33 5.74 0.88
C GLY A 47 -4.37 5.45 1.96
N LEU A 48 -5.31 6.37 2.19
CA LEU A 48 -6.45 6.15 3.10
C LEU A 48 -7.36 5.01 2.60
N GLY A 49 -7.55 4.89 1.28
CA GLY A 49 -8.26 3.75 0.68
C GLY A 49 -7.62 2.39 1.03
N LEU A 50 -6.29 2.33 1.15
CA LEU A 50 -5.60 1.13 1.61
C LEU A 50 -5.94 0.81 3.08
N LEU A 51 -6.06 1.81 3.97
CA LEU A 51 -6.46 1.56 5.37
C LEU A 51 -7.88 1.01 5.50
N VAL A 52 -8.78 1.33 4.58
CA VAL A 52 -10.15 0.79 4.60
C VAL A 52 -10.15 -0.68 4.16
N LEU A 53 -9.36 -1.03 3.14
CA LEU A 53 -9.44 -2.34 2.48
C LEU A 53 -8.47 -3.38 3.05
N VAL A 54 -7.31 -2.96 3.57
CA VAL A 54 -6.27 -3.86 4.10
C VAL A 54 -6.73 -4.60 5.37
N PRO A 55 -7.31 -3.96 6.41
CA PRO A 55 -7.63 -4.63 7.67
C PRO A 55 -8.57 -5.82 7.48
N TRP A 56 -9.58 -5.68 6.62
CA TRP A 56 -10.54 -6.74 6.35
C TRP A 56 -9.88 -7.97 5.70
N LYS A 57 -8.90 -7.74 4.82
CA LYS A 57 -8.11 -8.82 4.22
C LYS A 57 -7.09 -9.41 5.20
N SER A 58 -6.47 -8.59 6.04
CA SER A 58 -5.52 -9.01 7.07
C SER A 58 -6.16 -9.97 8.06
N VAL A 59 -7.37 -9.69 8.54
CA VAL A 59 -8.10 -10.54 9.49
C VAL A 59 -8.43 -11.90 8.86
N VAL A 60 -8.86 -11.92 7.60
CA VAL A 60 -9.14 -13.17 6.86
C VAL A 60 -7.87 -13.99 6.65
N VAL A 61 -6.75 -13.35 6.27
CA VAL A 61 -5.46 -14.01 6.06
C VAL A 61 -4.87 -14.53 7.38
N LEU A 62 -4.97 -13.76 8.47
CA LEU A 62 -4.49 -14.15 9.80
C LEU A 62 -5.26 -15.35 10.34
N ARG A 63 -6.59 -15.41 10.16
CA ARG A 63 -7.41 -16.57 10.53
C ARG A 63 -7.13 -17.81 9.69
N ALA A 64 -6.69 -17.64 8.44
CA ALA A 64 -6.40 -18.74 7.52
C ALA A 64 -4.97 -19.31 7.64
N ARG A 65 -4.12 -18.83 8.56
CA ARG A 65 -2.72 -19.26 8.65
C ARG A 65 -2.58 -20.69 9.23
N ARG A 66 -2.48 -21.68 8.35
CA ARG A 66 -1.78 -22.97 8.57
C ARG A 66 -0.65 -23.13 7.53
N GLY A 67 0.62 -23.05 7.94
CA GLY A 67 1.67 -23.94 7.40
C GLY A 67 2.60 -23.58 6.21
N GLY A 68 2.60 -22.41 5.56
CA GLY A 68 3.35 -22.23 4.27
C GLY A 68 4.63 -21.36 4.24
N ARG A 69 5.52 -21.61 3.25
CA ARG A 69 6.80 -20.91 2.89
C ARG A 69 6.64 -19.43 2.46
N GLY A 70 5.43 -18.94 2.20
CA GLY A 70 5.15 -17.53 1.85
C GLY A 70 4.89 -16.60 3.06
N ARG A 71 5.07 -17.09 4.29
CA ARG A 71 4.72 -16.34 5.52
C ARG A 71 5.61 -15.13 5.78
N LEU A 72 6.91 -15.19 5.48
CA LEU A 72 7.85 -14.12 5.78
C LEU A 72 7.51 -12.85 4.99
N VAL A 73 7.44 -12.94 3.65
CA VAL A 73 7.11 -11.80 2.77
C VAL A 73 5.75 -11.21 3.14
N GLY A 74 4.73 -12.05 3.36
CA GLY A 74 3.41 -11.57 3.78
C GLY A 74 3.41 -10.90 5.16
N SER A 75 4.22 -11.37 6.10
CA SER A 75 4.38 -10.73 7.42
C SER A 75 5.15 -9.41 7.34
N VAL A 76 6.19 -9.33 6.51
CA VAL A 76 6.94 -8.08 6.28
C VAL A 76 6.01 -7.03 5.65
N LEU A 77 5.22 -7.40 4.64
CA LEU A 77 4.22 -6.49 4.05
C LEU A 77 3.15 -6.06 5.07
N LEU A 78 2.72 -6.97 5.95
CA LEU A 78 1.77 -6.66 7.02
C LEU A 78 2.32 -5.62 8.02
N LEU A 79 3.65 -5.52 8.14
CA LEU A 79 4.32 -4.51 8.98
C LEU A 79 4.61 -3.22 8.21
N LEU A 80 5.24 -3.33 7.03
CA LEU A 80 5.71 -2.19 6.26
C LEU A 80 4.56 -1.32 5.73
N VAL A 81 3.43 -1.90 5.33
CA VAL A 81 2.29 -1.12 4.82
C VAL A 81 1.72 -0.19 5.90
N PRO A 82 1.37 -0.68 7.11
CA PRO A 82 0.95 0.21 8.20
C PRO A 82 2.02 1.24 8.58
N LEU A 83 3.30 0.86 8.67
CA LEU A 83 4.37 1.80 9.00
C LEU A 83 4.44 2.95 7.99
N CYS A 84 4.41 2.63 6.70
CA CYS A 84 4.40 3.62 5.62
C CYS A 84 3.19 4.55 5.71
N VAL A 85 2.00 4.01 5.94
CA VAL A 85 0.79 4.83 6.02
C VAL A 85 0.79 5.72 7.26
N LEU A 86 1.15 5.18 8.43
CA LEU A 86 1.19 5.93 9.69
C LEU A 86 2.22 7.05 9.65
N SER A 87 3.40 6.82 9.06
CA SER A 87 4.39 7.88 8.90
C SER A 87 3.95 8.94 7.88
N GLY A 88 3.19 8.56 6.84
CA GLY A 88 2.59 9.51 5.89
C GLY A 88 1.52 10.39 6.55
N LEU A 89 0.66 9.79 7.38
CA LEU A 89 -0.31 10.52 8.20
C LEU A 89 0.38 11.46 9.18
N TRP A 90 1.43 10.99 9.85
CA TRP A 90 2.22 11.83 10.75
C TRP A 90 2.82 13.02 10.01
N HIS A 91 3.42 12.80 8.84
CA HIS A 91 3.95 13.88 8.00
C HIS A 91 2.87 14.90 7.62
N ALA A 92 1.65 14.46 7.31
CA ALA A 92 0.56 15.36 6.98
C ALA A 92 0.15 16.30 8.14
N VAL A 93 0.35 15.86 9.39
CA VAL A 93 0.02 16.67 10.59
C VAL A 93 1.21 17.52 11.04
N ASP A 94 2.40 16.94 11.09
CA ASP A 94 3.59 17.53 11.74
C ASP A 94 4.58 18.14 10.71
N GLY A 95 4.28 18.03 9.42
CA GLY A 95 5.11 18.54 8.33
C GLY A 95 6.51 17.91 8.31
N TYR A 96 7.55 18.75 8.18
CA TYR A 96 8.95 18.35 8.08
C TYR A 96 9.68 18.30 9.43
N ARG A 97 8.95 18.20 10.55
CA ARG A 97 9.55 18.12 11.89
C ARG A 97 10.52 16.93 11.99
N VAL A 98 11.69 17.18 12.59
CA VAL A 98 12.73 16.18 12.84
C VAL A 98 12.57 15.61 14.25
N ILE A 99 12.53 14.28 14.37
CA ILE A 99 12.45 13.55 15.65
C ILE A 99 13.53 12.47 15.64
N GLY A 100 14.45 12.50 16.61
CA GLY A 100 15.53 11.49 16.68
C GLY A 100 16.46 11.47 15.45
N GLY A 101 16.61 12.61 14.77
CA GLY A 101 17.48 12.75 13.58
C GLY A 101 16.83 12.37 12.24
N VAL A 102 15.56 11.96 12.23
CA VAL A 102 14.81 11.62 11.01
C VAL A 102 13.45 12.33 10.97
N THR A 103 12.93 12.59 9.77
CA THR A 103 11.57 13.13 9.58
C THR A 103 10.57 12.01 9.31
N ALA A 104 9.29 12.27 9.58
CA ALA A 104 8.21 11.36 9.22
C ALA A 104 8.17 11.08 7.70
N LEU A 105 8.52 12.07 6.88
CA LEU A 105 8.63 11.91 5.43
C LEU A 105 9.76 10.95 5.03
N GLN A 106 10.93 11.04 5.67
CA GLN A 106 12.04 10.11 5.41
C GLN A 106 11.64 8.67 5.74
N VAL A 107 10.94 8.45 6.86
CA VAL A 107 10.41 7.14 7.22
C VAL A 107 9.37 6.67 6.21
N HIS A 108 8.47 7.55 5.77
CA HIS A 108 7.46 7.24 4.76
C HIS A 108 8.08 6.84 3.41
N VAL A 109 9.01 7.63 2.88
CA VAL A 109 9.69 7.32 1.62
C VAL A 109 10.54 6.06 1.75
N GLY A 110 11.31 5.92 2.84
CA GLY A 110 12.16 4.75 3.07
C GLY A 110 11.35 3.45 3.16
N THR A 111 10.21 3.47 3.85
CA THR A 111 9.31 2.30 3.93
C THR A 111 8.60 2.03 2.60
N ALA A 112 8.21 3.05 1.84
CA ALA A 112 7.66 2.91 0.49
C ALA A 112 8.66 2.25 -0.47
N LEU A 113 9.93 2.66 -0.42
CA LEU A 113 10.98 2.04 -1.23
C LEU A 113 11.25 0.60 -0.80
N ALA A 114 11.26 0.31 0.49
CA ALA A 114 11.40 -1.05 1.00
C ALA A 114 10.23 -1.94 0.56
N LEU A 115 9.00 -1.43 0.46
CA LEU A 115 7.83 -2.20 0.02
C LEU A 115 7.96 -2.75 -1.41
N LEU A 116 8.57 -2.01 -2.33
CA LEU A 116 8.67 -2.37 -3.75
C LEU A 116 9.15 -3.81 -4.01
N PRO A 117 10.34 -4.24 -3.54
CA PRO A 117 10.82 -5.60 -3.78
C PRO A 117 9.91 -6.66 -3.14
N PHE A 118 9.37 -6.43 -1.94
CA PHE A 118 8.50 -7.40 -1.27
C PHE A 118 7.16 -7.55 -1.99
N VAL A 119 6.57 -6.45 -2.47
CA VAL A 119 5.34 -6.46 -3.26
C VAL A 119 5.58 -7.20 -4.58
N LEU A 120 6.69 -6.92 -5.26
CA LEU A 120 7.04 -7.59 -6.51
C LEU A 120 7.18 -9.10 -6.32
N VAL A 121 7.97 -9.53 -5.32
CA VAL A 121 8.13 -10.96 -4.98
C VAL A 121 6.78 -11.57 -4.62
N HIS A 122 5.95 -10.88 -3.84
CA HIS A 122 4.63 -11.37 -3.44
C HIS A 122 3.69 -11.58 -4.64
N VAL A 123 3.63 -10.61 -5.55
CA VAL A 123 2.78 -10.67 -6.75
C VAL A 123 3.24 -11.77 -7.69
N LEU A 124 4.55 -11.90 -7.91
CA LEU A 124 5.14 -12.94 -8.77
C LEU A 124 4.97 -14.34 -8.18
N ALA A 125 5.05 -14.49 -6.85
CA ALA A 125 4.81 -15.77 -6.17
C ALA A 125 3.33 -16.14 -6.10
N HIS A 126 2.42 -15.15 -6.17
CA HIS A 126 0.98 -15.35 -6.02
C HIS A 126 0.16 -14.62 -7.11
N PRO A 127 0.38 -14.93 -8.41
CA PRO A 127 -0.26 -14.23 -9.51
C PRO A 127 -1.78 -14.42 -9.46
N GLN A 128 -2.51 -13.31 -9.37
CA GLN A 128 -3.96 -13.30 -9.46
C GLN A 128 -4.33 -13.30 -10.95
N ARG A 129 -4.95 -14.36 -11.46
CA ARG A 129 -5.45 -14.40 -12.84
C ARG A 129 -6.92 -13.95 -12.86
N PRO A 130 -7.24 -12.73 -13.33
CA PRO A 130 -8.63 -12.28 -13.45
C PRO A 130 -9.34 -13.15 -14.49
N ARG A 131 -10.52 -13.68 -14.19
CA ARG A 131 -11.36 -14.38 -15.18
C ARG A 131 -12.46 -13.45 -15.64
N ARG A 132 -12.87 -13.50 -16.92
CA ARG A 132 -13.95 -12.66 -17.48
C ARG A 132 -15.25 -12.74 -16.68
N THR A 133 -15.53 -13.90 -16.07
CA THR A 133 -16.67 -14.13 -15.16
C THR A 133 -16.64 -13.27 -13.89
N ASP A 134 -15.49 -12.70 -13.54
CA ASP A 134 -15.36 -11.78 -12.41
C ASP A 134 -15.82 -10.36 -12.77
N LEU A 135 -16.13 -10.01 -14.02
CA LEU A 135 -16.64 -8.67 -14.40
C LEU A 135 -18.15 -8.65 -14.66
N SER A 136 -18.77 -9.80 -14.89
CA SER A 136 -20.17 -9.93 -15.34
C SER A 136 -21.18 -10.19 -14.20
N ARG A 137 -20.81 -9.96 -12.94
CA ARG A 137 -21.65 -10.23 -11.76
C ARG A 137 -21.45 -9.21 -10.65
#